data_AF-B3CFG3-F1
#
_entry.id   AF-B3CFG3-F1
#
_cell.length_a   1.000
_cell.length_b   1.000
_cell.length_c   1.000
_cell.angle_alpha   90.00
_cell.angle_beta   90.00
_cell.angle_gamma   90.00
#
_symmetry.space_group_name_H-M   'P 1'
#
loop_
_entity.id
_entity.type
_entity.pdbx_description
1 polymer ?
#
loop_
_entity_poly.entity_id
_entity_poly.type
_entity_poly.pdbx_seq_one_letter_code
_entity_poly.pdbx_strand_id
1 'polypeptide(L)'
;MITYIITGVGDRKHFPTYHFILPACLTVTIHVIAFTVPFQQRWNAIYDNGVSLTSAIIDSTYIICILLSILYSGLSLLRIKSYKRQVTNYSADIYRMSLDWLSFIIIFRVLLQTLPIAGLILGIELFNKLGVIWTFTTLPAVFTQIVLCLNILSENYVIIEPITAKEKEMTTSGNYAQLERQRVEKYLENEKPYLNPEFKITDMAKDLFSNRTYISAFINREYGMNFNRFINNYRLKEVERLQSEAIQRKQKISSTEIVIHAGFSNYRSYFRAKKMAKNDPVSID
;
A
#
# COMPACT_ATOMS: atom_id res chain seq x y z
N MET A 1 7.26 4.01 10.63
CA MET A 1 8.34 4.51 9.75
C MET A 1 8.41 3.77 8.42
N ILE A 2 8.61 2.45 8.39
CA ILE A 2 8.73 1.69 7.13
C ILE A 2 7.51 1.89 6.20
N THR A 3 6.30 1.76 6.76
CA THR A 3 5.05 2.02 6.01
C THR A 3 4.97 3.46 5.51
N TYR A 4 5.50 4.44 6.26
CA TYR A 4 5.56 5.84 5.83
C TYR A 4 6.45 6.02 4.59
N ILE A 5 7.60 5.34 4.57
CA ILE A 5 8.57 5.39 3.47
C ILE A 5 7.98 4.77 2.21
N ILE A 6 7.40 3.57 2.31
CA ILE A 6 6.81 2.84 1.18
C ILE A 6 5.64 3.62 0.56
N THR A 7 4.84 4.27 1.42
CA THR A 7 3.65 5.03 0.99
C THR A 7 3.92 6.52 0.82
N GLY A 8 5.19 6.93 0.73
CA GLY A 8 5.56 8.31 0.44
C GLY A 8 5.05 8.72 -0.94
N VAL A 9 4.25 9.78 -0.99
CA VAL A 9 3.79 10.38 -2.25
C VAL A 9 4.25 11.82 -2.27
N GLY A 10 4.89 12.23 -3.37
CA GLY A 10 5.34 13.62 -3.54
C GLY A 10 6.66 13.91 -2.84
N ASP A 11 6.82 15.15 -2.39
CA ASP A 11 7.99 15.54 -1.60
C ASP A 11 8.05 14.71 -0.32
N ARG A 12 9.15 13.98 -0.12
CA ARG A 12 9.39 13.19 1.09
C ARG A 12 9.45 14.15 2.28
N LYS A 13 8.29 14.45 2.88
CA LYS A 13 8.24 15.10 4.19
C LYS A 13 8.94 14.18 5.18
N HIS A 14 9.72 14.76 6.09
CA HIS A 14 10.38 13.99 7.13
C HIS A 14 9.29 13.39 8.03
N PHE A 15 9.43 12.10 8.38
CA PHE A 15 8.56 11.51 9.39
C PHE A 15 8.82 12.26 10.72
N PRO A 16 7.80 12.87 11.33
CA PRO A 16 8.04 13.74 12.48
C PRO A 16 8.66 12.97 13.64
N THR A 17 9.73 13.52 14.21
CA THR A 17 10.50 12.88 15.29
C THR A 17 9.69 12.68 16.57
N TYR A 18 8.62 13.47 16.80
CA TYR A 18 7.76 13.32 17.97
C TYR A 18 7.06 11.95 18.06
N HIS A 19 6.86 11.26 16.93
CA HIS A 19 6.30 9.91 16.94
C HIS A 19 7.22 8.87 17.60
N PHE A 20 8.52 9.17 17.75
CA PHE A 20 9.47 8.31 18.44
C PHE A 20 9.66 8.66 19.92
N ILE A 21 9.36 9.90 20.32
CA ILE A 21 9.59 10.38 21.69
C ILE A 21 8.77 9.56 22.69
N LEU A 22 7.47 9.40 22.45
CA LEU A 22 6.59 8.71 23.39
C LEU A 22 6.93 7.21 23.56
N PRO A 23 7.14 6.42 22.49
CA PRO A 23 7.64 5.04 22.62
C PRO A 23 9.03 4.95 23.25
N ALA A 24 9.94 5.89 22.96
CA ALA A 24 11.28 5.91 23.55
C ALA A 24 11.23 6.19 25.05
N CYS A 25 10.45 7.18 25.49
CA CYS A 25 10.24 7.44 26.91
C CYS A 25 9.64 6.22 27.61
N LEU A 26 8.65 5.56 27.01
CA LEU A 26 8.01 4.39 27.59
C LEU A 26 9.00 3.22 27.76
N THR A 27 9.83 2.97 26.74
CA THR A 27 10.84 1.90 26.78
C THR A 27 11.95 2.20 27.79
N VAL A 28 12.40 3.45 27.92
CA VAL A 28 13.34 3.87 28.96
C VAL A 28 12.74 3.68 30.35
N THR A 29 11.48 4.08 30.57
CA THR A 29 10.79 3.86 31.85
C THR A 29 10.73 2.37 32.21
N ILE A 30 10.40 1.50 31.26
CA ILE A 30 10.40 0.04 31.48
C ILE A 30 11.80 -0.47 31.84
N HIS A 31 12.86 -0.02 31.15
CA HIS A 31 14.23 -0.45 31.43
C HIS A 31 14.75 0.06 32.77
N VAL A 32 14.41 1.30 33.14
CA VAL A 32 14.77 1.88 34.44
C VAL A 32 14.11 1.09 35.56
N ILE A 33 12.81 0.83 35.47
CA ILE A 33 12.09 -0.03 36.43
C ILE A 33 12.71 -1.44 36.43
N ALA A 34 13.17 -1.91 35.27
CA ALA A 34 13.78 -3.22 35.17
C ALA A 34 15.14 -3.36 35.83
N PHE A 35 15.89 -2.27 35.86
CA PHE A 35 17.21 -2.21 36.46
C PHE A 35 17.16 -1.90 37.95
N THR A 36 16.19 -1.08 38.40
CA THR A 36 16.09 -0.67 39.81
C THR A 36 15.45 -1.71 40.71
N VAL A 37 14.54 -2.54 40.19
CA VAL A 37 13.87 -3.58 40.99
C VAL A 37 14.67 -4.89 40.92
N PRO A 38 15.16 -5.44 42.06
CA PRO A 38 15.89 -6.70 42.09
C PRO A 38 15.08 -7.84 41.49
N PHE A 39 15.74 -8.73 40.73
CA PHE A 39 15.09 -9.86 40.06
C PHE A 39 14.20 -10.69 41.01
N GLN A 40 14.65 -10.90 42.25
CA GLN A 40 13.91 -11.63 43.29
C GLN A 40 12.57 -10.96 43.68
N GLN A 41 12.53 -9.63 43.77
CA GLN A 41 11.30 -8.89 44.12
C GLN A 41 10.30 -8.89 42.96
N ARG A 42 10.79 -8.89 41.71
CA ARG A 42 9.95 -9.02 40.52
C ARG A 42 9.36 -10.41 40.42
N TRP A 43 10.18 -11.43 40.67
CA TRP A 43 9.73 -12.83 40.72
C TRP A 43 8.62 -13.03 41.76
N ASN A 44 8.81 -12.51 42.97
CA ASN A 44 7.81 -12.60 44.04
C ASN A 44 6.55 -11.77 43.73
N ALA A 45 6.66 -10.58 43.14
CA ALA A 45 5.48 -9.79 42.75
C ALA A 45 4.69 -10.38 41.55
N ILE A 46 5.32 -11.28 40.78
CA ILE A 46 4.69 -11.97 39.64
C ILE A 46 4.03 -13.29 40.07
N TYR A 47 4.58 -13.98 41.08
CA TYR A 47 4.12 -15.30 41.53
C TYR A 47 3.36 -15.30 42.87
N ASP A 48 3.56 -14.29 43.71
CA ASP A 48 2.86 -14.13 44.98
C ASP A 48 1.78 -13.06 44.79
N ASN A 49 0.55 -13.34 45.22
CA ASN A 49 -0.67 -12.52 44.95
C ASN A 49 -0.66 -11.11 45.57
N GLY A 50 0.48 -10.60 46.02
CA GLY A 50 0.65 -9.25 46.52
C GLY A 50 0.75 -8.25 45.37
N VAL A 51 -0.25 -7.37 45.24
CA VAL A 51 -0.20 -6.23 44.31
C VAL A 51 0.88 -5.25 44.79
N SER A 52 2.10 -5.40 44.27
CA SER A 52 3.15 -4.39 44.42
C SER A 52 2.86 -3.21 43.50
N LEU A 53 3.16 -1.99 43.93
CA LEU A 53 3.14 -0.80 43.06
C LEU A 53 3.91 -1.04 41.75
N THR A 54 4.95 -1.87 41.79
CA THR A 54 5.76 -2.22 40.62
C THR A 54 5.04 -3.09 39.59
N SER A 55 4.20 -4.06 40.00
CA SER A 55 3.44 -4.90 39.06
C SER A 55 2.31 -4.09 38.41
N ALA A 56 1.60 -3.26 39.18
CA ALA A 56 0.57 -2.37 38.65
C ALA A 56 1.11 -1.36 37.60
N ILE A 57 2.33 -0.84 37.80
CA ILE A 57 2.99 0.04 36.82
C ILE A 57 3.36 -0.74 35.54
N ILE A 58 3.86 -1.97 35.67
CA ILE A 58 4.22 -2.81 34.52
C ILE A 58 2.96 -3.17 33.70
N ASP A 59 1.89 -3.57 34.36
CA ASP A 59 0.63 -3.96 33.71
C ASP A 59 -0.03 -2.77 33.01
N SER A 60 -0.09 -1.60 33.67
CA SER A 60 -0.63 -0.38 33.05
C SER A 60 0.21 0.09 31.86
N THR A 61 1.55 0.01 31.95
CA THR A 61 2.45 0.33 30.83
C THR A 61 2.23 -0.62 29.65
N TYR A 62 1.96 -1.90 29.92
CA TYR A 62 1.70 -2.91 28.91
C TYR A 62 0.36 -2.68 28.19
N ILE A 63 -0.70 -2.32 28.91
CA ILE A 63 -1.98 -1.91 28.33
C ILE A 63 -1.78 -0.71 27.40
N ILE A 64 -1.00 0.30 27.85
CA ILE A 64 -0.66 1.48 27.03
C ILE A 64 0.09 1.06 25.75
N CYS A 65 1.07 0.15 25.84
CA CYS A 65 1.79 -0.39 24.68
C CYS A 65 0.86 -1.08 23.66
N ILE A 66 -0.11 -1.86 24.13
CA ILE A 66 -1.09 -2.50 23.25
C ILE A 66 -1.96 -1.45 22.56
N LEU A 67 -2.50 -0.49 23.30
CA LEU A 67 -3.33 0.57 22.74
C LEU A 67 -2.58 1.39 21.68
N LEU A 68 -1.33 1.76 21.96
CA LEU A 68 -0.46 2.44 20.99
C LEU A 68 -0.20 1.57 19.75
N SER A 69 0.04 0.27 19.93
CA SER A 69 0.27 -0.65 18.82
C SER A 69 -0.94 -0.81 17.91
N ILE A 70 -2.15 -0.87 18.49
CA ILE A 70 -3.42 -0.91 17.76
C ILE A 70 -3.61 0.41 16.99
N LEU A 71 -3.41 1.55 17.66
CA LEU A 71 -3.52 2.88 17.05
C LEU A 71 -2.58 3.03 15.85
N TYR A 72 -1.29 2.71 16.00
CA TYR A 72 -0.32 2.81 14.91
C TYR A 72 -0.60 1.81 13.78
N SER A 73 -1.15 0.63 14.08
CA SER A 73 -1.62 -0.32 13.05
C SER A 73 -2.78 0.25 12.25
N GLY A 74 -3.75 0.87 12.93
CA GLY A 74 -4.88 1.56 12.27
C GLY A 74 -4.42 2.69 11.36
N LEU A 75 -3.53 3.56 11.85
CA LEU A 75 -2.92 4.62 11.05
C LEU A 75 -2.17 4.06 9.83
N SER A 76 -1.48 2.92 10.00
CA SER A 76 -0.80 2.23 8.90
C SER A 76 -1.79 1.74 7.83
N LEU A 77 -2.93 1.14 8.23
CA LEU A 77 -3.97 0.69 7.30
C LEU A 77 -4.59 1.86 6.52
N LEU A 78 -4.92 2.96 7.21
CA LEU A 78 -5.46 4.16 6.57
C LEU A 78 -4.51 4.71 5.52
N ARG A 79 -3.21 4.69 5.83
CA ARG A 79 -2.17 5.16 4.90
C ARG A 79 -1.99 4.24 3.70
N ILE A 80 -2.02 2.92 3.89
CA ILE A 80 -2.00 1.93 2.79
C ILE A 80 -3.22 2.13 1.88
N LYS A 81 -4.41 2.33 2.45
CA LYS A 81 -5.63 2.59 1.68
C LYS A 81 -5.51 3.88 0.85
N SER A 82 -4.99 4.95 1.44
CA SER A 82 -4.73 6.22 0.73
C SER A 82 -3.72 6.04 -0.41
N TYR A 83 -2.62 5.34 -0.16
CA TYR A 83 -1.61 5.04 -1.16
C TYR A 83 -2.18 4.19 -2.32
N LYS A 84 -2.96 3.14 -2.03
CA LYS A 84 -3.60 2.29 -3.04
C LYS A 84 -4.51 3.11 -3.97
N ARG A 85 -5.26 4.07 -3.40
CA ARG A 85 -6.11 4.98 -4.18
C ARG A 85 -5.27 5.84 -5.14
N GLN A 86 -4.12 6.34 -4.68
CA GLN A 86 -3.25 7.21 -5.49
C GLN A 86 -2.52 6.45 -6.59
N VAL A 87 -1.96 5.26 -6.31
CA VAL A 87 -1.31 4.41 -7.32
C VAL A 87 -2.28 4.02 -8.43
N THR A 88 -3.55 3.79 -8.08
CA THR A 88 -4.58 3.43 -9.06
C THR A 88 -4.81 4.52 -10.10
N ASN A 89 -4.58 5.78 -9.76
CA ASN A 89 -4.69 6.88 -10.72
C ASN A 89 -3.37 7.18 -11.45
N TYR A 90 -2.26 6.58 -11.01
CA TYR A 90 -0.91 6.88 -11.49
C TYR A 90 -0.38 5.86 -12.52
N SER A 91 -0.64 4.56 -12.31
CA SER A 91 -0.13 3.48 -13.18
C SER A 91 -1.27 2.71 -13.84
N ALA A 92 -1.09 2.30 -15.10
CA ALA A 92 -2.04 1.48 -15.85
C ALA A 92 -2.02 -0.01 -15.44
N ASP A 93 -0.89 -0.51 -14.96
CA ASP A 93 -0.80 -1.85 -14.36
C ASP A 93 -0.44 -1.74 -12.88
N ILE A 94 -1.41 -2.10 -12.02
CA ILE A 94 -1.30 -2.00 -10.55
C ILE A 94 -0.96 -3.37 -9.94
N TYR A 95 -0.77 -4.41 -10.76
CA TYR A 95 -0.77 -5.77 -10.26
C TYR A 95 0.48 -6.19 -9.47
N ARG A 96 1.65 -5.59 -9.75
CA ARG A 96 2.86 -5.83 -8.94
C ARG A 96 2.68 -5.49 -7.45
N MET A 97 1.57 -4.85 -7.06
CA MET A 97 1.32 -4.38 -5.70
C MET A 97 -0.05 -4.79 -5.16
N SER A 98 -0.27 -6.07 -4.88
CA SER A 98 -1.40 -6.48 -4.05
C SER A 98 -1.16 -6.12 -2.58
N LEU A 99 -1.06 -4.83 -2.21
CA LEU A 99 -0.99 -4.38 -0.80
C LEU A 99 -2.20 -4.84 0.07
N ASP A 100 -3.15 -5.53 -0.55
CA ASP A 100 -4.16 -6.35 0.09
C ASP A 100 -3.56 -7.41 1.03
N TRP A 101 -2.47 -8.08 0.65
CA TRP A 101 -1.78 -9.02 1.54
C TRP A 101 -1.21 -8.30 2.77
N LEU A 102 -0.72 -7.07 2.60
CA LEU A 102 -0.18 -6.28 3.70
C LEU A 102 -1.29 -5.84 4.66
N SER A 103 -2.46 -5.47 4.13
CA SER A 103 -3.64 -5.17 4.95
C SER A 103 -4.07 -6.38 5.77
N PHE A 104 -4.08 -7.57 5.17
CA PHE A 104 -4.37 -8.82 5.88
C PHE A 104 -3.38 -9.09 7.01
N ILE A 105 -2.08 -8.96 6.76
CA ILE A 105 -1.04 -9.16 7.79
C ILE A 105 -1.18 -8.17 8.95
N ILE A 106 -1.51 -6.90 8.67
CA ILE A 106 -1.71 -5.90 9.74
C ILE A 106 -2.97 -6.21 10.57
N ILE A 107 -4.07 -6.64 9.93
CA ILE A 107 -5.29 -7.05 10.65
C ILE A 107 -5.01 -8.27 11.52
N PHE A 108 -4.33 -9.27 10.96
CA PHE A 108 -3.94 -10.48 11.70
C PHE A 108 -3.03 -10.17 12.89
N ARG A 109 -2.08 -9.23 12.73
CA ARG A 109 -1.25 -8.73 13.84
C ARG A 109 -2.11 -8.13 14.96
N VAL A 110 -3.06 -7.26 14.63
CA VAL A 110 -3.94 -6.63 15.62
C VAL A 110 -4.77 -7.69 16.35
N LEU A 111 -5.31 -8.67 15.62
CA LEU A 111 -6.05 -9.78 16.22
C LEU A 111 -5.21 -10.54 17.23
N LEU A 112 -4.00 -10.98 16.85
CA LEU A 112 -3.08 -11.69 17.75
C LEU A 112 -2.73 -10.87 18.99
N GLN A 113 -2.60 -9.56 18.85
CA GLN A 113 -2.28 -8.66 19.96
C GLN A 113 -3.44 -8.47 20.96
N THR A 114 -4.69 -8.74 20.55
CA THR A 114 -5.87 -8.70 21.45
C THR A 114 -6.13 -10.00 22.20
N LEU A 115 -5.60 -11.14 21.72
CA LEU A 115 -5.79 -12.46 22.35
C LEU A 115 -5.35 -12.53 23.81
N PRO A 116 -4.20 -11.96 24.23
CA PRO A 116 -3.81 -11.97 25.63
C PRO A 116 -4.80 -11.26 26.55
N ILE A 117 -5.40 -10.15 26.10
CA ILE A 117 -6.39 -9.40 26.87
C ILE A 117 -7.65 -10.26 27.04
N ALA A 118 -8.13 -10.88 25.97
CA ALA A 118 -9.29 -11.77 26.03
C ALA A 118 -9.03 -12.99 26.94
N GLY A 119 -7.83 -13.56 26.86
CA GLY A 119 -7.41 -14.67 27.71
C GLY A 119 -7.36 -14.34 29.20
N LEU A 120 -6.91 -13.13 29.55
CA LEU A 120 -6.94 -12.63 30.93
C LEU A 120 -8.39 -12.43 31.43
N ILE A 121 -9.28 -11.87 30.61
CA ILE A 121 -10.70 -11.68 30.96
C ILE A 121 -11.40 -13.02 31.20
N LEU A 122 -11.06 -14.03 30.39
CA LEU A 122 -11.64 -15.38 30.48
C LEU A 122 -10.98 -16.27 31.54
N GLY A 123 -9.96 -15.79 32.25
CA GLY A 123 -9.28 -16.55 33.31
C GLY A 123 -8.44 -17.73 32.80
N ILE A 124 -7.95 -17.68 31.56
CA ILE A 124 -7.15 -18.76 30.97
C ILE A 124 -5.72 -18.73 31.54
N GLU A 125 -5.33 -19.76 32.29
CA GLU A 125 -4.03 -19.84 32.99
C GLU A 125 -2.80 -19.66 32.09
N LEU A 126 -2.90 -20.03 30.81
CA LEU A 126 -1.84 -19.84 29.82
C LEU A 126 -1.42 -18.36 29.71
N PHE A 127 -2.39 -17.44 29.79
CA PHE A 127 -2.15 -16.01 29.65
C PHE A 127 -1.75 -15.34 30.97
N ASN A 128 -1.78 -16.06 32.10
CA ASN A 128 -1.24 -15.54 33.37
C ASN A 128 0.30 -15.50 33.35
N LYS A 129 0.94 -16.21 32.42
CA LYS A 129 2.40 -16.18 32.24
C LYS A 129 2.80 -14.98 31.40
N LEU A 130 3.53 -14.03 32.01
CA LEU A 130 4.10 -12.85 31.32
C LEU A 130 4.86 -13.23 30.03
N GLY A 131 5.65 -14.31 30.03
CA GLY A 131 6.37 -14.74 28.82
C GLY A 131 5.45 -15.04 27.63
N VAL A 132 4.26 -15.59 27.87
CA VAL A 132 3.27 -15.88 26.83
C VAL A 132 2.69 -14.58 26.28
N ILE A 133 2.28 -13.67 27.16
CA ILE A 133 1.80 -12.33 26.82
C ILE A 133 2.81 -11.59 25.91
N TRP A 134 4.10 -11.63 26.27
CA TRP A 134 5.18 -11.01 25.50
C TRP A 134 5.37 -11.66 24.12
N THR A 135 5.27 -12.98 24.05
CA THR A 135 5.42 -13.73 22.80
C THR A 135 4.35 -13.33 21.79
N PHE A 136 3.09 -13.23 22.23
CA PHE A 136 1.96 -12.87 21.36
C PHE A 136 1.96 -11.41 20.89
N THR A 137 2.68 -10.52 21.56
CA THR A 137 2.73 -9.09 21.18
C THR A 137 3.97 -8.68 20.42
N THR A 138 5.11 -9.31 20.71
CA THR A 138 6.40 -8.97 20.08
C THR A 138 6.63 -9.73 18.78
N LEU A 139 6.42 -11.05 18.74
CA LEU A 139 6.71 -11.86 17.55
C LEU A 139 5.93 -11.41 16.31
N PRO A 140 4.60 -11.21 16.36
CA PRO A 140 3.86 -10.73 15.20
C PRO A 140 4.36 -9.36 14.74
N ALA A 141 4.70 -8.47 15.67
CA ALA A 141 5.23 -7.15 15.35
C ALA A 141 6.57 -7.26 14.59
N VAL A 142 7.52 -8.05 15.09
CA VAL A 142 8.81 -8.28 14.43
C VAL A 142 8.63 -8.91 13.05
N PHE A 143 7.79 -9.95 12.95
CA PHE A 143 7.47 -10.60 11.67
C PHE A 143 6.93 -9.59 10.64
N THR A 144 5.98 -8.74 11.04
CA THR A 144 5.45 -7.70 10.12
C THR A 144 6.51 -6.72 9.65
N GLN A 145 7.49 -6.36 10.49
CA GLN A 145 8.59 -5.47 10.09
C GLN A 145 9.56 -6.15 9.12
N ILE A 146 9.86 -7.43 9.32
CA ILE A 146 10.70 -8.21 8.40
C ILE A 146 10.04 -8.29 7.02
N VAL A 147 8.75 -8.64 6.97
CA VAL A 147 8.01 -8.74 5.71
C VAL A 147 7.93 -7.38 4.99
N LEU A 148 7.70 -6.30 5.74
CA LEU A 148 7.74 -4.93 5.20
C LEU A 148 9.12 -4.54 4.65
N CYS A 149 10.20 -4.95 5.32
CA CYS A 149 11.57 -4.71 4.87
C CYS A 149 11.88 -5.47 3.57
N LEU A 150 11.50 -6.76 3.49
CA LEU A 150 11.63 -7.56 2.28
C LEU A 150 10.83 -6.96 1.12
N ASN A 151 9.64 -6.42 1.38
CA ASN A 151 8.86 -5.76 0.36
C ASN A 151 9.53 -4.50 -0.22
N ILE A 152 10.28 -3.74 0.61
CA ILE A 152 11.11 -2.63 0.12
C ILE A 152 12.24 -3.16 -0.76
N LEU A 153 12.97 -4.18 -0.30
CA LEU A 153 14.14 -4.72 -1.00
C LEU A 153 13.78 -5.35 -2.34
N SER A 154 12.59 -5.94 -2.46
CA SER A 154 12.11 -6.52 -3.71
C SER A 154 11.50 -5.50 -4.69
N GLU A 155 11.57 -4.19 -4.40
CA GLU A 155 10.99 -3.11 -5.23
C GLU A 155 9.54 -3.34 -5.67
N ASN A 156 8.77 -4.09 -4.86
CA ASN A 156 7.37 -4.38 -5.13
C ASN A 156 6.49 -3.18 -4.76
N TYR A 157 6.97 -1.95 -5.01
CA TYR A 157 6.23 -0.71 -4.81
C TYR A 157 6.48 0.34 -5.90
N VAL A 158 5.43 1.07 -6.25
CA VAL A 158 5.50 2.15 -7.25
C VAL A 158 5.84 3.45 -6.52
N ILE A 159 7.00 3.99 -6.83
CA ILE A 159 7.39 5.33 -6.39
C ILE A 159 6.59 6.33 -7.21
N ILE A 160 5.73 7.08 -6.54
CA ILE A 160 5.04 8.22 -7.15
C ILE A 160 6.01 9.39 -7.10
N GLU A 161 6.53 9.78 -8.25
CA GLU A 161 7.50 10.88 -8.34
C GLU A 161 6.89 12.20 -7.84
N PRO A 162 7.67 13.05 -7.17
CA PRO A 162 7.22 14.39 -6.83
C PRO A 162 6.92 15.20 -8.09
N ILE A 163 5.98 16.14 -7.97
CA ILE A 163 5.71 17.10 -9.03
C ILE A 163 7.00 17.89 -9.23
N THR A 164 7.62 17.80 -10.42
CA THR A 164 8.88 18.50 -10.66
C THR A 164 8.67 20.02 -10.61
N ALA A 165 9.71 20.79 -10.26
CA ALA A 165 9.63 22.25 -10.26
C ALA A 165 9.16 22.79 -11.62
N LYS A 166 9.62 22.17 -12.72
CA LYS A 166 9.17 22.44 -14.09
C LYS A 166 7.67 22.14 -14.30
N GLU A 167 7.17 21.03 -13.76
CA GLU A 167 5.74 20.70 -13.80
C GLU A 167 4.90 21.69 -12.99
N LYS A 168 5.42 22.14 -11.85
CA LYS A 168 4.79 23.15 -10.99
C LYS A 168 4.76 24.52 -11.67
N GLU A 169 5.85 24.94 -12.31
CA GLU A 169 5.92 26.16 -13.11
C GLU A 169 4.96 26.11 -14.30
N MET A 170 4.91 25.00 -15.04
CA MET A 170 3.93 24.78 -16.10
C MET A 170 2.49 24.87 -15.58
N THR A 171 2.22 24.36 -14.36
CA THR A 171 0.91 24.50 -13.72
C THR A 171 0.54 25.90 -13.28
N THR A 172 1.53 26.69 -12.89
CA THR A 172 1.32 28.04 -12.38
C THR A 172 1.26 29.06 -13.53
N SER A 173 1.98 28.80 -14.62
CA SER A 173 2.01 29.64 -15.82
C SER A 173 0.73 29.55 -16.66
N GLY A 174 -0.13 28.55 -16.44
CA GLY A 174 -1.34 28.30 -17.23
C GLY A 174 -1.09 27.99 -18.71
N ASN A 175 0.17 27.84 -19.11
CA ASN A 175 0.60 27.72 -20.50
C ASN A 175 0.58 26.24 -20.92
N TYR A 176 -0.60 25.64 -20.87
CA TYR A 176 -0.82 24.31 -21.41
C TYR A 176 -1.25 24.46 -22.85
N ALA A 177 -0.54 23.80 -23.76
CA ALA A 177 -1.16 23.46 -25.03
C ALA A 177 -2.45 22.70 -24.70
N GLN A 178 -3.60 23.26 -25.08
CA GLN A 178 -4.90 22.64 -24.86
C GLN A 178 -4.81 21.21 -25.39
N LEU A 179 -4.92 20.23 -24.49
CA LEU A 179 -4.94 18.84 -24.94
C LEU A 179 -6.28 18.60 -25.59
N GLU A 180 -6.21 18.28 -26.86
CA GLU A 180 -7.37 17.88 -27.64
C GLU A 180 -7.47 16.36 -27.63
N ARG A 181 -8.71 15.87 -27.65
CA ARG A 181 -9.04 14.44 -27.74
C ARG A 181 -8.27 13.74 -28.85
N GLN A 182 -8.25 14.35 -30.04
CA GLN A 182 -7.55 13.82 -31.21
C GLN A 182 -6.05 13.66 -30.99
N ARG A 183 -5.40 14.57 -30.25
CA ARG A 183 -3.96 14.48 -29.98
C ARG A 183 -3.63 13.28 -29.10
N VAL A 184 -4.45 13.03 -28.06
CA VAL A 184 -4.26 11.89 -27.16
C VAL A 184 -4.56 10.58 -27.87
N GLU A 185 -5.64 10.52 -28.65
CA GLU A 185 -6.01 9.33 -29.42
C GLU A 185 -4.93 9.00 -30.46
N LYS A 186 -4.44 9.99 -31.22
CA LYS A 186 -3.37 9.81 -32.20
C LYS A 186 -2.07 9.33 -31.56
N TYR A 187 -1.71 9.85 -30.39
CA TYR A 187 -0.55 9.38 -29.64
C TYR A 187 -0.71 7.90 -29.24
N LEU A 188 -1.89 7.51 -28.73
CA LEU A 188 -2.14 6.13 -28.35
C LEU A 188 -2.19 5.18 -29.55
N GLU A 189 -2.74 5.61 -30.68
CA GLU A 189 -2.84 4.79 -31.89
C GLU A 189 -1.48 4.59 -32.58
N ASN A 190 -0.67 5.64 -32.67
CA ASN A 190 0.60 5.60 -33.38
C ASN A 190 1.73 5.01 -32.54
N GLU A 191 1.90 5.50 -31.31
CA GLU A 191 3.03 5.11 -30.46
C GLU A 191 2.72 3.85 -29.63
N LYS A 192 1.42 3.54 -29.44
CA LYS A 192 0.93 2.39 -28.66
C LYS A 192 1.65 2.19 -27.31
N PRO A 193 1.83 3.25 -26.50
CA PRO A 193 2.57 3.16 -25.24
C PRO A 193 1.85 2.27 -24.21
N TYR A 194 0.54 2.03 -24.41
CA TYR A 194 -0.25 1.12 -23.60
C TYR A 194 0.26 -0.34 -23.66
N LEU A 195 1.06 -0.72 -24.66
CA LEU A 195 1.70 -2.03 -24.73
C LEU A 195 2.82 -2.21 -23.70
N ASN A 196 3.35 -1.13 -23.13
CA ASN A 196 4.29 -1.21 -22.04
C ASN A 196 3.54 -1.46 -20.71
N PRO A 197 3.77 -2.57 -19.99
CA PRO A 197 3.13 -2.83 -18.71
C PRO A 197 3.48 -1.79 -17.64
N GLU A 198 4.64 -1.14 -17.73
CA GLU A 198 5.10 -0.14 -16.77
C GLU A 198 4.67 1.29 -17.09
N PHE A 199 3.81 1.47 -18.10
CA PHE A 199 3.34 2.79 -18.54
C PHE A 199 2.57 3.55 -17.44
N LYS A 200 3.05 4.76 -17.15
CA LYS A 200 2.54 5.66 -16.11
C LYS A 200 2.00 6.95 -16.71
N ILE A 201 1.19 7.65 -15.93
CA ILE A 201 0.65 8.96 -16.31
C ILE A 201 1.76 10.02 -16.53
N THR A 202 2.91 9.85 -15.86
CA THR A 202 4.09 10.72 -16.03
C THR A 202 4.73 10.56 -17.40
N ASP A 203 4.73 9.35 -17.94
CA ASP A 203 5.26 9.07 -19.29
C ASP A 203 4.38 9.77 -20.32
N MET A 204 3.06 9.59 -20.21
CA MET A 204 2.08 10.30 -21.04
C MET A 204 2.20 11.82 -20.91
N ALA A 205 2.38 12.35 -19.70
CA ALA A 205 2.56 13.78 -19.48
C ALA A 205 3.82 14.31 -20.17
N LYS A 206 4.92 13.57 -20.11
CA LYS A 206 6.17 13.92 -20.78
C LYS A 206 6.00 13.93 -22.30
N ASP A 207 5.45 12.87 -22.87
CA ASP A 207 5.30 12.71 -24.32
C ASP A 207 4.33 13.72 -24.93
N LEU A 208 3.30 14.11 -24.18
CA LEU A 208 2.33 15.10 -24.60
C LEU A 208 2.68 16.55 -24.20
N PHE A 209 3.87 16.77 -23.63
CA PHE A 209 4.34 18.07 -23.15
C PHE A 209 3.33 18.74 -22.20
N SER A 210 2.83 17.98 -21.23
CA SER A 210 1.86 18.39 -20.22
C SER A 210 2.33 17.98 -18.82
N ASN A 211 1.41 17.98 -17.85
CA ASN A 211 1.65 17.51 -16.48
C ASN A 211 0.64 16.44 -16.09
N ARG A 212 0.98 15.65 -15.09
CA ARG A 212 0.14 14.52 -14.65
C ARG A 212 -1.24 14.96 -14.16
N THR A 213 -1.32 16.12 -13.50
CA THR A 213 -2.57 16.63 -12.93
C THR A 213 -3.53 17.01 -14.04
N TYR A 214 -3.03 17.71 -15.06
CA TYR A 214 -3.79 18.11 -16.23
C TYR A 214 -4.19 16.91 -17.09
N ILE A 215 -3.28 15.94 -17.32
CA ILE A 215 -3.63 14.69 -18.00
C ILE A 215 -4.73 13.94 -17.25
N SER A 216 -4.61 13.80 -15.92
CA SER A 216 -5.63 13.12 -15.12
C SER A 216 -6.98 13.85 -15.17
N ALA A 217 -6.97 15.18 -15.07
CA ALA A 217 -8.18 16.00 -15.16
C ALA A 217 -8.81 15.92 -16.55
N PHE A 218 -8.00 15.98 -17.60
CA PHE A 218 -8.41 15.81 -18.99
C PHE A 218 -9.08 14.45 -19.20
N ILE A 219 -8.43 13.35 -18.78
CA ILE A 219 -9.00 12.00 -18.96
C ILE A 219 -10.34 11.87 -18.23
N ASN A 220 -10.42 12.41 -17.01
CA ASN A 220 -11.65 12.36 -16.24
C ASN A 220 -12.78 13.18 -16.89
N ARG A 221 -12.46 14.36 -17.42
CA ARG A 221 -13.42 15.26 -18.08
C ARG A 221 -13.91 14.71 -19.42
N GLU A 222 -12.99 14.26 -20.29
CA GLU A 222 -13.33 13.84 -21.66
C GLU A 222 -13.83 12.39 -21.75
N TYR A 223 -13.30 11.49 -20.91
CA TYR A 223 -13.62 10.06 -20.98
C TYR A 223 -14.38 9.54 -19.76
N GLY A 224 -14.65 10.38 -18.76
CA GLY A 224 -15.42 9.98 -17.56
C GLY A 224 -14.75 8.93 -16.69
N MET A 225 -13.45 8.68 -16.87
CA MET A 225 -12.73 7.59 -16.21
C MET A 225 -11.36 8.03 -15.67
N ASN A 226 -10.68 7.16 -14.93
CA ASN A 226 -9.30 7.42 -14.48
C ASN A 226 -8.29 6.91 -15.52
N PHE A 227 -7.02 7.36 -15.40
CA PHE A 227 -5.92 6.97 -16.29
C PHE A 227 -5.77 5.45 -16.42
N ASN A 228 -5.85 4.71 -15.30
CA ASN A 228 -5.72 3.26 -15.33
C ASN A 228 -6.80 2.58 -16.19
N ARG A 229 -8.07 2.97 -16.01
CA ARG A 229 -9.19 2.44 -16.80
C ARG A 229 -9.04 2.83 -18.26
N PHE A 230 -8.67 4.08 -18.52
CA PHE A 230 -8.44 4.60 -19.86
C PHE A 230 -7.43 3.75 -20.64
N ILE A 231 -6.23 3.54 -20.09
CA ILE A 231 -5.20 2.72 -20.74
C ILE A 231 -5.61 1.24 -20.84
N ASN A 232 -6.24 0.69 -19.80
CA ASN A 232 -6.68 -0.70 -19.83
C ASN A 232 -7.77 -0.96 -20.88
N ASN A 233 -8.59 0.02 -21.25
CA ASN A 233 -9.53 -0.12 -22.36
C ASN A 233 -8.79 -0.29 -23.70
N TYR A 234 -7.71 0.44 -23.94
CA TYR A 234 -6.85 0.22 -25.13
C TYR A 234 -6.20 -1.15 -25.11
N ARG A 235 -5.68 -1.59 -23.95
CA ARG A 235 -5.11 -2.95 -23.80
C ARG A 235 -6.14 -4.05 -24.05
N LEU A 236 -7.38 -3.89 -23.59
CA LEU A 236 -8.46 -4.86 -23.85
C LEU A 236 -8.79 -4.95 -25.34
N LYS A 237 -8.91 -3.82 -26.03
CA LYS A 237 -9.09 -3.78 -27.49
C LYS A 237 -7.94 -4.48 -28.22
N GLU A 238 -6.70 -4.30 -27.76
CA GLU A 238 -5.54 -4.97 -28.32
C GLU A 238 -5.56 -6.49 -28.09
N VAL A 239 -6.01 -6.96 -26.92
CA VAL A 239 -6.21 -8.40 -26.68
C VAL A 239 -7.19 -8.98 -27.69
N GLU A 240 -8.33 -8.32 -27.92
CA GLU A 240 -9.34 -8.78 -28.89
C GLU A 240 -8.78 -8.81 -30.31
N ARG A 241 -8.00 -7.78 -30.69
CA ARG A 241 -7.31 -7.69 -31.98
C ARG A 241 -6.34 -8.86 -32.18
N LEU A 242 -5.47 -9.11 -31.21
CA LEU A 242 -4.48 -10.19 -31.24
C LEU A 242 -5.13 -11.59 -31.23
N GLN A 243 -6.22 -11.77 -30.48
CA GLN A 243 -7.00 -13.03 -30.50
C GLN A 243 -7.57 -13.28 -31.89
N SER A 244 -8.17 -12.27 -32.50
CA SER A 244 -8.77 -12.36 -33.83
C SER A 244 -7.72 -12.67 -34.90
N GLU A 245 -6.56 -12.01 -34.82
CA GLU A 245 -5.41 -12.25 -35.69
C GLU A 245 -4.84 -13.68 -35.55
N ALA A 246 -4.71 -14.18 -34.33
CA ALA A 246 -4.23 -15.54 -34.08
C ALA A 246 -5.20 -16.60 -34.64
N ILE A 247 -6.51 -16.39 -34.50
CA ILE A 247 -7.55 -17.27 -35.07
C ILE A 247 -7.46 -17.27 -36.59
N GLN A 248 -7.38 -16.09 -37.23
CA GLN A 248 -7.29 -15.96 -38.68
C GLN A 248 -6.04 -16.65 -39.24
N ARG A 249 -4.90 -16.52 -38.55
CA ARG A 249 -3.62 -17.14 -38.96
C ARG A 249 -3.46 -18.60 -38.51
N LYS A 250 -4.45 -19.18 -37.82
CA LYS A 250 -4.39 -20.54 -37.23
C LYS A 250 -3.15 -20.74 -36.34
N GLN A 251 -2.72 -19.68 -35.65
CA GLN A 251 -1.57 -19.74 -34.75
C GLN A 251 -1.98 -20.31 -33.39
N LYS A 252 -1.17 -21.22 -32.86
CA LYS A 252 -1.35 -21.76 -31.49
C LYS A 252 -0.59 -20.87 -30.50
N ILE A 253 -1.15 -19.71 -30.19
CA ILE A 253 -0.63 -18.81 -29.13
C ILE A 253 -1.49 -18.97 -27.89
N SER A 254 -0.87 -19.02 -26.71
CA SER A 254 -1.61 -19.14 -25.45
C SER A 254 -2.35 -17.83 -25.11
N SER A 255 -3.51 -17.93 -24.46
CA SER A 255 -4.23 -16.74 -24.00
C SER A 255 -3.41 -15.84 -23.08
N THR A 256 -2.50 -16.42 -22.29
CA THR A 256 -1.59 -15.68 -21.41
C THR A 256 -0.58 -14.86 -22.21
N GLU A 257 -0.03 -15.43 -23.27
CA GLU A 257 0.96 -14.78 -24.13
C GLU A 257 0.33 -13.60 -24.89
N ILE A 258 -0.88 -13.79 -25.43
CA ILE A 258 -1.67 -12.70 -26.02
C ILE A 258 -1.86 -11.55 -25.03
N VAL A 259 -2.23 -11.88 -23.78
CA VAL A 259 -2.45 -10.88 -22.73
C VAL A 259 -1.17 -10.11 -22.41
N ILE A 260 -0.04 -10.80 -22.36
CA ILE A 260 1.26 -10.16 -22.14
C ILE A 260 1.63 -9.24 -23.30
N HIS A 261 1.43 -9.68 -24.55
CA HIS A 261 1.67 -8.86 -25.74
C HIS A 261 0.77 -7.63 -25.84
N ALA A 262 -0.44 -7.69 -25.28
CA ALA A 262 -1.33 -6.53 -25.19
C ALA A 262 -0.95 -5.53 -24.08
N GLY A 263 0.17 -5.75 -23.37
CA GLY A 263 0.71 -4.83 -22.37
C GLY A 263 0.20 -5.04 -20.95
N PHE A 264 -0.46 -6.17 -20.67
CA PHE A 264 -0.72 -6.56 -19.28
C PHE A 264 0.49 -7.32 -18.73
N SER A 265 0.88 -7.05 -17.49
CA SER A 265 1.97 -7.78 -16.82
C SER A 265 1.64 -9.26 -16.57
N ASN A 266 0.36 -9.63 -16.50
CA ASN A 266 -0.10 -11.00 -16.29
C ASN A 266 -1.61 -11.15 -16.56
N TYR A 267 -2.06 -12.41 -16.60
CA TYR A 267 -3.45 -12.79 -16.86
C TYR A 267 -4.47 -12.24 -15.85
N ARG A 268 -4.07 -12.09 -14.58
CA ARG A 268 -4.98 -11.60 -13.53
C ARG A 268 -5.23 -10.10 -13.66
N SER A 269 -4.25 -9.31 -14.08
CA SER A 269 -4.43 -7.89 -14.45
C SER A 269 -5.51 -7.74 -15.53
N TYR A 270 -5.40 -8.53 -16.60
CA TYR A 270 -6.38 -8.56 -17.69
C TYR A 270 -7.77 -8.93 -17.20
N PHE A 271 -7.90 -10.01 -16.42
CA PHE A 271 -9.21 -10.44 -15.93
C PHE A 271 -9.90 -9.36 -15.07
N ARG A 272 -9.13 -8.64 -14.25
CA ARG A 272 -9.63 -7.52 -13.45
C ARG A 272 -10.08 -6.36 -14.34
N ALA A 273 -9.27 -5.97 -15.33
CA ALA A 273 -9.63 -4.93 -16.28
C ALA A 273 -10.93 -5.28 -17.04
N LYS A 274 -11.01 -6.52 -17.55
CA LYS A 274 -12.20 -7.03 -18.24
C LYS A 274 -13.45 -7.01 -17.35
N LYS A 275 -13.32 -7.41 -16.08
CA LYS A 275 -14.43 -7.33 -15.11
C LYS A 275 -14.87 -5.90 -14.85
N MET A 276 -13.94 -4.95 -14.79
CA MET A 276 -14.25 -3.53 -14.59
C MET A 276 -14.98 -2.94 -15.81
N ALA A 277 -14.52 -3.25 -17.02
CA ALA A 277 -15.16 -2.79 -18.27
C ALA A 277 -16.60 -3.31 -18.42
N LYS A 278 -16.85 -4.58 -18.06
CA LYS A 278 -18.19 -5.20 -18.14
C LYS A 278 -19.22 -4.56 -17.20
N ASN A 279 -18.76 -3.97 -16.09
CA ASN A 279 -19.63 -3.38 -15.07
C ASN A 279 -19.93 -1.89 -15.31
N ASP A 280 -19.43 -1.29 -16.40
CA ASP A 280 -19.73 0.09 -16.76
C ASP A 280 -20.95 0.17 -17.69
N PRO A 281 -21.91 1.07 -17.44
CA PRO A 281 -23.03 1.34 -18.35
C PRO A 281 -22.63 2.21 -19.56
N VAL A 282 -21.38 2.71 -19.59
CA VAL A 282 -20.85 3.51 -20.71
C VAL A 282 -20.03 2.58 -21.59
N SER A 283 -20.70 1.78 -22.42
CA SER A 283 -20.04 1.14 -23.56
C SER A 283 -19.62 2.23 -24.53
N ILE A 284 -18.31 2.32 -24.78
CA ILE A 284 -17.79 3.11 -25.90
C ILE A 284 -17.99 2.24 -27.14
N ASP A 285 -19.08 2.49 -27.84
CA ASP A 285 -19.27 2.11 -29.24
C ASP A 285 -18.19 2.72 -30.13
#